data_AF-X0X4H6-F1
#
_entry.id   AF-X0X4H6-F1
#
_cell.length_a   1.000
_cell.length_b   1.000
_cell.length_c   1.000
_cell.angle_alpha   90.00
_cell.angle_beta   90.00
_cell.angle_gamma   90.00
#
_symmetry.space_group_name_H-M   'P 1'
#
loop_
_entity.id
_entity.type
_entity.pdbx_description
1 polymer ?
#
loop_
_entity_poly.entity_id
_entity_poly.type
_entity_poly.pdbx_seq_one_letter_code
_entity_poly.pdbx_strand_id
1 'polypeptide(L)'
;MGVTLYRPGGNHLRRGIKCEAKVFDSHGFKTYLENGWFISPEDCQEPEKELTEVEIRDQAKTLKIKNWYNKSIDKLKAEIAACQQT
;
A
#
# COMPACT_ATOMS: atom_id res chain seq x y z
N MET A 1 5.97 18.06 2.44
CA MET A 1 5.80 17.02 1.40
C MET A 1 4.42 17.22 0.81
N GLY A 2 4.29 17.42 -0.50
CA GLY A 2 2.99 17.66 -1.16
C GLY A 2 2.47 16.40 -1.85
N VAL A 3 1.16 16.35 -2.11
CA VAL A 3 0.47 15.23 -2.77
C VAL A 3 0.07 15.65 -4.18
N THR A 4 0.42 14.87 -5.18
CA THR A 4 -0.01 15.13 -6.56
C THR A 4 -1.42 14.61 -6.76
N LEU A 5 -2.34 15.50 -7.12
CA LEU A 5 -3.71 15.16 -7.44
C LEU A 5 -4.03 15.46 -8.90
N TYR A 6 -5.04 14.77 -9.40
CA TYR A 6 -5.44 14.73 -10.79
C TYR A 6 -6.94 14.99 -10.93
N ARG A 7 -7.34 15.79 -11.93
CA ARG A 7 -8.74 16.06 -12.24
C ARG A 7 -9.00 15.84 -13.73
N PRO A 8 -10.14 15.27 -14.15
CA PRO A 8 -10.46 15.16 -15.58
C PRO A 8 -10.63 16.54 -16.23
N GLY A 9 -10.13 16.67 -17.46
CA GLY A 9 -10.04 17.96 -18.16
C GLY A 9 -8.68 18.60 -17.96
N GLY A 10 -7.99 18.92 -19.05
CA GLY A 10 -6.63 19.43 -19.04
C GLY A 10 -5.82 18.95 -20.23
N ASN A 11 -4.51 19.22 -20.21
CA ASN A 11 -3.57 18.84 -21.27
C ASN A 11 -2.63 17.69 -20.87
N HIS A 12 -2.64 17.28 -19.59
CA HIS A 12 -1.80 16.18 -19.13
C HIS A 12 -2.44 14.85 -19.53
N LEU A 13 -1.70 13.96 -20.19
CA LEU A 13 -2.22 12.67 -20.60
C LEU A 13 -1.76 11.60 -19.61
N ARG A 14 -2.71 10.95 -18.93
CA ARG A 14 -2.40 9.83 -18.03
C ARG A 14 -3.33 8.65 -18.31
N ARG A 15 -2.73 7.48 -18.56
CA ARG A 15 -3.45 6.24 -18.96
C ARG A 15 -4.44 6.45 -20.12
N GLY A 16 -4.10 7.34 -21.05
CA GLY A 16 -4.95 7.68 -22.20
C GLY A 16 -6.08 8.68 -21.92
N ILE A 17 -6.21 9.18 -20.69
CA ILE A 17 -7.21 10.17 -20.29
C ILE A 17 -6.52 11.53 -20.11
N LYS A 18 -7.14 12.60 -20.64
CA LYS A 18 -6.67 13.97 -20.41
C LYS A 18 -7.11 14.46 -19.03
N CYS A 19 -6.14 14.85 -18.22
CA CYS A 19 -6.31 15.38 -16.88
C CYS A 19 -5.49 16.65 -16.65
N GLU A 20 -5.81 17.34 -15.57
CA GLU A 20 -5.01 18.38 -14.95
C GLU A 20 -4.29 17.74 -13.75
N ALA A 21 -2.97 17.94 -13.65
CA ALA A 21 -2.15 17.44 -12.55
C ALA A 21 -1.62 18.61 -11.74
N LYS A 22 -1.80 18.58 -10.42
CA LYS A 22 -1.34 19.66 -9.54
C LYS A 22 -0.89 19.12 -8.19
N VAL A 23 0.18 19.68 -7.66
CA VAL A 23 0.70 19.34 -6.33
C VAL A 23 -0.02 20.20 -5.30
N PHE A 24 -0.59 19.54 -4.30
CA PHE A 24 -1.32 20.17 -3.21
C PHE A 24 -0.67 19.91 -1.87
N ASP A 25 -0.98 20.77 -0.90
CA ASP A 25 -0.58 20.55 0.48
C ASP A 25 -1.39 19.40 1.10
N SER A 26 -0.71 18.52 1.83
CA SER A 26 -1.32 17.34 2.46
C SER A 26 -2.39 17.70 3.49
N HIS A 27 -2.35 18.88 4.10
CA HIS A 27 -3.31 19.32 5.11
C HIS A 27 -4.69 19.60 4.50
N GLY A 28 -4.76 19.94 3.20
CA GLY A 28 -6.01 20.22 2.49
C GLY A 28 -6.55 19.04 1.69
N PHE A 29 -5.93 17.86 1.78
CA PHE A 29 -6.19 16.71 0.92
C PHE A 29 -7.68 16.35 0.80
N LYS A 30 -8.39 16.26 1.93
CA LYS A 30 -9.82 15.94 1.95
C LYS A 30 -10.65 16.96 1.16
N THR A 31 -10.37 18.25 1.34
CA THR A 31 -11.06 19.32 0.63
C THR A 31 -10.77 19.27 -0.88
N TYR A 32 -9.56 18.91 -1.29
CA TYR A 32 -9.25 18.75 -2.72
C TYR A 32 -9.99 17.56 -3.32
N LEU A 33 -10.11 16.44 -2.59
CA LEU A 33 -10.93 15.30 -3.01
C LEU A 33 -12.40 15.69 -3.23
N GLU A 34 -12.97 16.46 -2.30
CA GLU A 34 -14.35 16.95 -2.41
C GLU A 34 -14.54 17.93 -3.59
N ASN A 35 -13.49 18.62 -4.01
CA ASN A 35 -13.48 19.49 -5.19
C ASN A 35 -13.28 18.73 -6.52
N GLY A 36 -13.33 17.39 -6.49
CA GLY A 36 -13.21 16.55 -7.68
C GLY A 36 -11.78 16.33 -8.14
N TRP A 37 -10.81 16.46 -7.24
CA TRP A 37 -9.45 15.99 -7.46
C TRP A 37 -9.30 14.55 -6.97
N PHE A 38 -8.45 13.77 -7.62
CA PHE A 38 -8.26 12.36 -7.35
C PHE A 38 -6.78 12.05 -7.29
N ILE A 39 -6.38 11.15 -6.39
CA ILE A 39 -5.04 10.58 -6.44
C ILE A 39 -4.99 9.48 -7.49
N SER A 40 -3.84 9.23 -8.10
CA SER A 40 -3.72 8.05 -8.94
C SER A 40 -3.80 6.79 -8.08
N PRO A 41 -4.39 5.71 -8.58
CA PRO A 41 -4.17 4.39 -7.99
C PRO A 41 -2.69 3.97 -7.96
N GLU A 42 -1.81 4.56 -8.79
CA GLU A 42 -0.35 4.30 -8.76
C GLU A 42 0.38 5.09 -7.66
N ASP A 43 -0.18 6.22 -7.23
CA ASP A 43 0.32 7.08 -6.15
C ASP A 43 -0.34 6.70 -4.80
N CYS A 44 -1.45 5.96 -4.85
CA CYS A 44 -1.88 5.16 -3.72
C CYS A 44 -0.80 4.10 -3.51
N GLN A 45 0.08 4.37 -2.55
CA GLN A 45 0.86 3.34 -1.91
C GLN A 45 -0.17 2.29 -1.45
N GLU A 46 -0.25 1.16 -2.16
CA GLU A 46 -1.03 0.03 -1.69
C GLU A 46 -0.63 -0.14 -0.22
N PRO A 47 -1.58 -0.18 0.72
CA PRO A 47 -1.22 -0.51 2.09
C PRO A 47 -0.49 -1.85 1.97
N GLU A 48 0.80 -1.87 2.31
CA GLU A 48 1.56 -3.13 2.42
C GLU A 48 0.64 -4.03 3.22
N LYS A 49 0.09 -5.06 2.56
CA LYS A 49 -0.88 -5.95 3.18
C LYS A 49 -0.21 -6.47 4.44
N GLU A 50 -0.57 -5.91 5.58
CA GLU A 50 -0.14 -6.47 6.85
C GLU A 50 -0.78 -7.84 6.89
N LEU A 51 0.04 -8.86 6.64
CA LEU A 51 -0.38 -10.25 6.77
C LEU A 51 -1.02 -10.36 8.15
N THR A 52 -2.28 -10.79 8.16
CA THR A 52 -3.00 -10.97 9.41
C THR A 52 -2.31 -12.08 10.22
N GLU A 53 -2.49 -12.09 11.54
CA GLU A 53 -1.89 -13.12 12.41
C GLU A 53 -2.21 -14.55 11.95
N VAL A 54 -3.38 -14.74 11.34
CA VAL A 54 -3.84 -16.00 10.76
C VAL A 54 -2.99 -16.38 9.55
N GLU A 55 -2.77 -15.46 8.61
CA GLU A 55 -1.94 -15.70 7.42
C GLU A 55 -0.47 -15.96 7.77
N ILE A 56 0.05 -15.27 8.79
CA ILE A 56 1.43 -15.47 9.26
C ILE A 56 1.58 -16.88 9.85
N ARG A 57 0.59 -17.35 10.63
CA ARG A 57 0.61 -18.70 11.17
C ARG A 57 0.44 -19.76 10.08
N ASP A 58 -0.39 -19.51 9.07
CA ASP A 58 -0.57 -20.41 7.94
C ASP A 58 0.70 -20.52 7.07
N GLN A 59 1.39 -19.38 6.82
CA GLN A 59 2.69 -19.37 6.17
C GLN A 59 3.76 -20.10 7.01
N ALA A 60 3.80 -19.87 8.32
CA ALA A 60 4.74 -20.56 9.20
C ALA A 60 4.51 -22.08 9.22
N LYS A 61 3.25 -22.52 9.17
CA LYS A 61 2.86 -23.93 9.03
C LYS A 61 3.31 -24.49 7.68
N THR A 62 3.09 -23.75 6.59
CA THR A 62 3.48 -24.12 5.22
C THR A 62 5.00 -24.28 5.10
N LEU A 63 5.75 -23.36 5.71
CA LEU A 63 7.22 -23.39 5.78
C LEU A 63 7.76 -24.36 6.84
N LYS A 64 6.89 -25.11 7.53
CA LYS A 64 7.25 -26.10 8.57
C LYS A 64 8.15 -25.52 9.67
N ILE A 65 7.94 -24.26 10.06
CA ILE A 65 8.67 -23.60 11.14
C ILE A 65 8.38 -24.31 12.46
N LYS A 66 9.41 -24.77 13.18
CA LYS A 66 9.21 -25.48 14.46
C LYS A 66 8.64 -24.55 15.52
N ASN A 67 7.73 -25.09 16.34
CA ASN A 67 7.04 -24.40 17.44
C ASN A 67 6.31 -23.12 17.00
N TRP A 68 5.83 -23.06 15.75
CA TRP A 68 5.19 -21.85 15.21
C TRP A 68 4.00 -21.37 16.04
N TYR A 69 3.23 -22.29 16.64
CA TYR A 69 2.05 -22.00 17.47
C TYR A 69 2.38 -21.32 18.82
N ASN A 70 3.62 -21.47 19.31
CA ASN A 70 4.10 -20.89 20.56
C ASN A 70 4.97 -19.64 20.35
N LYS A 71 5.26 -19.28 19.10
CA LYS A 71 6.07 -18.10 18.76
C LYS A 71 5.19 -16.87 18.58
N SER A 72 5.68 -15.73 19.03
CA SER A 72 5.07 -14.43 18.74
C SER A 72 5.07 -14.19 17.22
N ILE A 73 4.04 -13.50 16.74
CA ILE A 73 3.87 -13.18 15.32
C ILE A 73 5.09 -12.47 14.73
N ASP A 74 5.74 -11.60 15.50
CA ASP A 74 6.96 -10.89 15.09
C ASP A 74 8.13 -11.85 14.77
N LYS A 75 8.35 -12.85 15.64
CA LYS A 75 9.34 -13.91 15.41
C LYS A 75 8.99 -14.77 14.20
N LEU A 76 7.70 -15.06 14.00
CA LEU A 76 7.24 -15.81 12.83
C LEU A 76 7.48 -15.02 11.54
N LYS A 77 7.16 -13.73 11.49
CA LYS A 77 7.45 -12.86 10.34
C LYS A 77 8.94 -12.89 9.99
N ALA A 78 9.82 -12.77 11.00
CA ALA A 78 11.26 -12.80 10.80
C ALA A 78 11.76 -14.15 10.25
N GLU A 79 11.28 -15.28 10.77
CA GLU A 79 11.67 -16.61 10.28
C GLU A 79 11.09 -16.93 8.90
N ILE A 80 9.86 -16.50 8.60
CA ILE A 80 9.24 -16.63 7.28
C ILE A 80 10.08 -15.85 6.25
N ALA A 81 10.44 -14.61 6.56
CA ALA A 81 11.29 -13.78 5.70
C ALA A 81 12.67 -14.40 5.47
N ALA A 82 13.26 -15.01 6.51
CA ALA A 82 14.54 -15.72 6.38
C ALA A 82 14.43 -16.97 5.48
N CYS A 83 13.32 -17.71 5.56
CA CYS A 83 13.08 -18.87 4.70
C CYS A 83 12.80 -18.53 3.23
N GLN A 84 12.27 -17.33 2.93
CA GLN A 84 11.95 -16.90 1.57
C GLN A 84 13.15 -16.29 0.82
N GLN A 85 14.25 -15.99 1.52
CA GLN A 85 15.48 -15.42 0.91
C GLN A 85 16.51 -16.48 0.47
N THR A 86 16.17 -17.78 0.54
CA THR A 86 16.99 -18.90 0.05
C THR A 86 16.33 -19.55 -1.14
#